data_AF-A0A7S0EW70-F1
#
_entry.id   AF-A0A7S0EW70-F1
#
_cell.length_a   1.000
_cell.length_b   1.000
_cell.length_c   1.000
_cell.angle_alpha   90.00
_cell.angle_beta   90.00
_cell.angle_gamma   90.00
#
_symmetry.space_group_name_H-M   'P 1'
#
loop_
_entity.id
_entity.type
_entity.pdbx_description
1 polymer ?
#
loop_
_entity_poly.entity_id
_entity_poly.type
_entity_poly.pdbx_seq_one_letter_code
_entity_poly.pdbx_strand_id
1 'polypeptide(L)'
;FICEASPLGMAIVVDSQLRVVSIDRCEKLDVRTIPLVEDTSLPGAAQDRGDGFVPARVLWHPDAKFAVVGCNFSREVRDQVSGREEERVQEVMCCELRLIDHSSWSTVHIQHIGENERIHSLALYRTPDDEALVCVGTGPELTGPYKSDH
;
A
#
# COMPACT_ATOMS: atom_id res chain seq x y z
N PHE A 1 -34.48 17.83 29.12
CA PHE A 1 -35.09 17.76 27.78
C PHE A 1 -34.31 16.75 26.98
N ILE A 2 -34.88 15.58 26.70
CA ILE A 2 -34.27 14.59 25.81
C ILE A 2 -34.96 14.80 24.46
N CYS A 3 -34.26 15.40 23.51
CA CYS A 3 -34.69 15.38 22.12
C CYS A 3 -34.37 14.00 21.55
N GLU A 4 -35.32 13.42 20.81
CA GLU A 4 -35.14 12.20 20.05
C GLU A 4 -33.88 12.29 19.18
N ALA A 5 -32.98 11.32 19.36
CA ALA A 5 -31.77 11.21 18.59
C ALA A 5 -32.13 10.83 17.13
N SER A 6 -31.71 11.70 16.20
CA SER A 6 -31.63 11.39 14.78
C SER A 6 -30.83 10.09 14.59
N PRO A 7 -31.20 9.21 13.64
CA PRO A 7 -30.73 7.81 13.59
C PRO A 7 -29.21 7.60 13.37
N LEU A 8 -28.38 8.64 13.37
CA LEU A 8 -26.94 8.58 13.12
C LEU A 8 -26.09 9.51 14.04
N GLY A 9 -26.65 10.07 15.12
CA GLY A 9 -25.89 10.99 15.97
C GLY A 9 -26.38 11.11 17.41
N MET A 10 -25.47 11.51 18.30
CA MET A 10 -25.68 11.76 19.73
C MET A 10 -25.48 13.25 20.04
N ALA A 11 -26.34 13.82 20.87
CA ALA A 11 -26.11 15.15 21.42
C ALA A 11 -25.35 15.01 22.75
N ILE A 12 -24.21 15.69 22.88
CA ILE A 12 -23.39 15.72 24.08
C ILE A 12 -23.18 17.17 24.55
N VAL A 13 -22.99 17.37 25.84
CA VAL A 13 -22.59 18.66 26.39
C VAL A 13 -21.16 18.55 26.88
N VAL A 14 -20.26 19.36 26.31
CA VAL A 14 -18.85 19.43 26.67
C VAL A 14 -18.48 20.90 26.89
N ASP A 15 -17.84 21.22 28.00
CA ASP A 15 -17.41 22.59 28.35
C ASP A 15 -18.53 23.64 28.26
N SER A 16 -19.71 23.30 28.77
CA SER A 16 -20.93 24.14 28.69
C SER A 16 -21.44 24.41 27.27
N GLN A 17 -20.98 23.67 26.26
CA GLN A 17 -21.46 23.75 24.89
C GLN A 17 -22.23 22.49 24.49
N LEU A 18 -23.42 22.65 23.92
CA LEU A 18 -24.17 21.56 23.30
C LEU A 18 -23.57 21.25 21.92
N ARG A 19 -23.16 20.01 21.70
CA ARG A 19 -22.60 19.50 20.45
C ARG A 19 -23.41 18.32 19.96
N VAL A 20 -23.69 18.29 18.67
CA VAL A 20 -24.26 17.10 18.00
C VAL A 20 -23.12 16.40 17.31
N VAL A 21 -22.88 15.13 17.64
CA VAL A 21 -21.76 14.33 17.15
C VAL A 21 -22.30 13.05 16.49
N SER A 22 -21.64 12.57 15.45
CA SER A 22 -21.78 11.19 15.01
C SER A 22 -20.88 10.31 15.87
N ILE A 23 -21.37 9.13 16.26
CA ILE A 23 -20.52 8.12 16.89
C ILE A 23 -20.16 7.12 15.79
N ASP A 24 -18.88 6.79 15.69
CA ASP A 24 -18.45 5.67 14.85
C ASP A 24 -19.07 4.37 15.35
N ARG A 25 -18.95 3.28 14.58
CA ARG A 25 -19.55 2.00 14.97
C ARG A 25 -19.06 1.62 16.37
N CYS A 26 -19.98 1.19 17.24
CA CYS A 26 -19.66 0.69 18.58
C CYS A 26 -18.94 -0.68 18.50
N GLU A 27 -17.73 -0.67 17.96
CA GLU A 27 -16.83 -1.81 17.84
C GLU A 27 -15.68 -1.64 18.83
N LYS A 28 -15.03 -2.76 19.21
CA LYS A 28 -13.89 -2.71 20.14
C LYS A 28 -12.69 -1.97 19.52
N LEU A 29 -12.58 -2.01 18.20
CA LEU A 29 -11.58 -1.35 17.39
C LEU A 29 -12.30 -0.82 16.15
N ASP A 30 -12.13 0.47 15.87
CA ASP A 30 -12.53 1.03 14.59
C ASP A 30 -11.44 0.73 13.56
N VAL A 31 -11.81 0.06 12.46
CA VAL A 31 -10.88 -0.42 11.44
C VAL A 31 -11.25 0.17 10.09
N ARG A 32 -10.29 0.90 9.50
CA ARG A 32 -10.39 1.42 8.15
C ARG A 32 -9.56 0.57 7.18
N THR A 33 -10.22 0.02 6.17
CA THR A 33 -9.54 -0.68 5.07
C THR A 33 -9.18 0.31 3.97
N ILE A 34 -7.92 0.29 3.54
CA ILE A 34 -7.42 1.13 2.45
C ILE A 34 -7.08 0.20 1.28
N PRO A 35 -7.80 0.29 0.14
CA PRO A 35 -7.46 -0.50 -1.03
C PRO A 35 -6.14 0.00 -1.63
N LEU A 36 -5.17 -0.90 -1.78
CA LEU A 36 -3.89 -0.59 -2.40
C LEU A 36 -3.84 -0.98 -3.87
N VAL A 37 -4.81 -1.75 -4.37
CA VAL A 37 -4.91 -2.02 -5.81
C VAL A 37 -5.82 -0.95 -6.39
N GLU A 38 -5.24 0.06 -7.03
CA GLU A 38 -5.94 0.98 -7.91
C GLU A 38 -5.62 0.59 -9.36
N ASP A 39 -6.62 0.73 -10.25
CA ASP A 39 -6.50 0.56 -11.71
C ASP A 39 -5.46 1.54 -12.25
N THR A 40 -4.20 1.15 -12.14
CA THR A 40 -3.08 1.94 -12.64
C THR A 40 -3.07 1.76 -14.15
N SER A 41 -3.45 2.82 -14.86
CA SER A 41 -3.42 2.98 -16.31
C SER A 41 -1.99 2.96 -16.87
N LEU A 42 -1.24 1.89 -16.63
CA LEU A 42 -0.04 1.60 -17.40
C LEU A 42 -0.50 1.13 -18.79
N PRO A 43 -0.07 1.80 -19.88
CA PRO A 43 -0.41 1.36 -21.22
C PRO A 43 0.22 -0.02 -21.46
N GLY A 44 -0.62 -1.04 -21.67
CA GLY A 44 -0.20 -2.38 -22.09
C GLY A 44 -0.26 -3.49 -21.01
N ALA A 45 -0.60 -3.18 -19.76
CA ALA A 45 -0.86 -4.21 -18.76
C ALA A 45 -2.35 -4.55 -18.74
N ALA A 46 -2.74 -5.68 -19.36
CA ALA A 46 -4.03 -6.31 -19.06
C ALA A 46 -4.03 -6.60 -17.55
N GLN A 47 -4.85 -5.87 -16.81
CA GLN A 47 -4.71 -5.71 -15.38
C GLN A 47 -5.60 -6.72 -14.65
N ASP A 48 -5.09 -7.93 -14.46
CA ASP A 48 -5.52 -8.81 -13.39
C ASP A 48 -4.41 -8.85 -12.33
N ARG A 49 -4.25 -7.73 -11.63
CA ARG A 49 -3.27 -7.60 -10.51
C ARG A 49 -3.78 -8.24 -9.21
N GLY A 50 -4.98 -8.85 -9.24
CA GLY A 50 -5.69 -9.33 -8.07
C GLY A 50 -4.92 -10.35 -7.24
N ASP A 51 -4.17 -11.24 -7.89
CA ASP A 51 -3.54 -12.38 -7.22
C ASP A 51 -2.05 -12.17 -6.87
N GLY A 52 -1.39 -11.18 -7.49
CA GLY A 52 0.06 -10.99 -7.36
C GLY A 52 0.49 -9.83 -6.45
N PHE A 53 -0.40 -8.90 -6.09
CA PHE A 53 -0.03 -7.68 -5.37
C PHE A 53 -0.03 -7.88 -3.85
N VAL A 54 1.13 -7.73 -3.21
CA VAL A 54 1.30 -7.95 -1.77
C VAL A 54 1.95 -6.73 -1.09
N PRO A 55 1.23 -6.03 -0.19
CA PRO A 55 1.88 -5.09 0.72
C PRO A 55 2.80 -5.86 1.66
N ALA A 56 4.11 -5.66 1.50
CA ALA A 56 5.12 -6.42 2.21
C ALA A 56 5.49 -5.76 3.54
N ARG A 57 5.63 -4.43 3.56
CA ARG A 57 6.11 -3.68 4.72
C ARG A 57 5.39 -2.35 4.83
N VAL A 58 5.22 -1.86 6.05
CA VAL A 58 4.64 -0.54 6.34
C VAL A 58 5.49 0.19 7.36
N LEU A 59 5.63 1.50 7.17
CA LEU A 59 6.37 2.43 8.01
C LEU A 59 5.57 3.72 8.14
N TRP A 60 5.63 4.37 9.30
CA TRP A 60 5.12 5.73 9.47
C TRP A 60 6.25 6.75 9.41
N HIS A 61 6.11 7.76 8.56
CA HIS A 61 7.02 8.90 8.52
C HIS A 61 6.45 10.04 9.39
N PRO A 62 7.05 10.34 10.56
CA PRO A 62 6.45 11.26 11.53
C PRO A 62 6.38 12.71 11.06
N ASP A 63 7.41 13.19 10.37
CA ASP A 63 7.52 14.61 10.03
C ASP A 63 6.67 14.96 8.78
N ALA A 64 6.76 14.11 7.75
CA ALA A 64 5.99 14.26 6.52
C ALA A 64 4.51 13.80 6.64
N LYS A 65 4.16 13.09 7.72
CA LYS A 65 2.81 12.56 7.99
C LYS A 65 2.27 11.64 6.88
N PHE A 66 3.14 10.75 6.38
CA PHE A 66 2.77 9.72 5.41
C PHE A 66 2.96 8.33 6.02
N ALA A 67 2.08 7.41 5.66
CA ALA A 67 2.37 5.99 5.75
C ALA A 67 3.09 5.55 4.47
N VAL A 68 4.24 4.91 4.61
CA VAL A 68 5.03 4.38 3.50
C VAL A 68 4.82 2.87 3.45
N VAL A 69 4.30 2.39 2.33
CA VAL A 69 4.02 0.96 2.12
C VAL A 69 4.92 0.43 1.02
N GLY A 70 5.75 -0.55 1.35
CA GLY A 70 6.52 -1.29 0.36
C GLY A 70 5.69 -2.44 -0.17
N CYS A 71 5.51 -2.50 -1.48
CA CYS A 71 4.68 -3.46 -2.18
C CYS A 71 5.54 -4.30 -3.12
N ASN A 72 5.28 -5.60 -3.16
CA ASN A 72 5.86 -6.54 -4.13
C ASN A 72 4.71 -7.06 -5.00
N PHE A 73 4.92 -7.15 -6.31
CA PHE A 73 3.91 -7.67 -7.22
C PHE A 73 4.52 -8.31 -8.46
N SER A 74 3.79 -9.23 -9.06
CA SER A 74 4.14 -9.81 -10.35
C SER A 74 3.55 -9.00 -11.50
N ARG A 75 4.33 -8.85 -12.58
CA ARG A 75 3.86 -8.26 -13.84
C ARG A 75 4.17 -9.20 -14.99
N GLU A 76 3.17 -9.53 -15.77
CA GLU A 76 3.37 -10.21 -17.04
C GLU A 76 4.02 -9.27 -18.05
N VAL A 77 5.15 -9.69 -18.61
CA VAL A 77 5.82 -9.06 -19.75
C VAL A 77 5.59 -9.97 -20.95
N ARG A 78 5.00 -9.39 -22.00
CA ARG A 78 4.74 -10.08 -23.26
C ARG A 78 5.82 -9.67 -24.26
N ASP A 79 6.71 -10.59 -24.58
CA ASP A 79 7.68 -10.39 -25.63
C ASP A 79 7.10 -10.87 -26.96
N GLN A 80 6.78 -9.93 -27.85
CA GLN A 80 6.56 -10.24 -29.26
C GLN A 80 7.93 -10.46 -29.92
N VAL A 81 8.36 -11.72 -29.97
CA VAL A 81 9.52 -12.09 -30.79
C VAL A 81 9.13 -11.93 -32.25
N SER A 82 9.68 -10.91 -32.91
CA SER A 82 9.40 -10.63 -34.33
C SER A 82 9.66 -11.86 -35.19
N GLY A 83 8.58 -12.44 -35.74
CA GLY A 83 8.63 -13.56 -36.68
C GLY A 83 8.26 -14.94 -36.13
N ARG A 84 7.71 -15.07 -34.91
CA ARG A 84 7.08 -16.32 -34.42
C ARG A 84 5.68 -16.04 -33.87
N GLU A 85 4.72 -16.89 -34.17
CA GLU A 85 3.34 -16.85 -33.64
C GLU A 85 3.24 -17.32 -32.17
N GLU A 86 4.36 -17.47 -31.47
CA GLU A 86 4.39 -17.86 -30.06
C GLU A 86 4.58 -16.62 -29.18
N GLU A 87 3.51 -16.18 -28.52
CA GLU A 87 3.60 -15.23 -27.41
C GLU A 87 4.27 -15.92 -26.21
N ARG A 88 5.42 -15.40 -25.77
CA ARG A 88 5.99 -15.77 -24.47
C ARG A 88 5.48 -14.79 -23.44
N VAL A 89 4.70 -15.30 -22.48
CA VAL A 89 4.35 -14.58 -21.26
C VAL A 89 5.43 -14.89 -20.22
N GLN A 90 6.19 -13.88 -19.82
CA GLN A 90 7.14 -13.98 -18.73
C GLN A 90 6.62 -13.18 -17.53
N GLU A 91 6.55 -13.81 -16.37
CA GLU A 91 6.24 -13.12 -15.12
C GLU A 91 7.51 -12.49 -14.56
N VAL A 92 7.47 -11.19 -14.30
CA VAL A 92 8.57 -10.41 -13.73
C VAL A 92 8.12 -9.88 -12.38
N MET A 93 8.88 -10.18 -11.33
CA MET A 93 8.66 -9.56 -10.03
C MET A 93 9.06 -8.10 -10.07
N CYS A 94 8.20 -7.25 -9.53
CA CYS A 94 8.39 -5.82 -9.39
C CYS A 94 8.20 -5.43 -7.93
N CYS A 95 8.86 -4.34 -7.54
CA CYS A 95 8.61 -3.73 -6.25
C CYS A 95 8.48 -2.21 -6.34
N GLU A 96 7.61 -1.65 -5.50
CA GLU A 96 7.31 -0.23 -5.45
C GLU A 96 7.06 0.24 -4.02
N LEU A 97 7.31 1.52 -3.76
CA LEU A 97 6.84 2.21 -2.56
C LEU A 97 5.59 2.99 -2.89
N ARG A 98 4.63 2.98 -1.97
CA ARG A 98 3.45 3.83 -2.01
C ARG A 98 3.45 4.74 -0.81
N LEU A 99 3.25 6.03 -1.05
CA LEU A 99 3.06 7.01 0.01
C LEU A 99 1.57 7.24 0.16
N ILE A 100 1.06 7.01 1.36
CA ILE A 100 -0.34 7.17 1.73
C ILE A 100 -0.44 8.37 2.67
N ASP A 101 -1.23 9.36 2.27
CA ASP A 101 -1.47 10.55 3.09
C ASP A 101 -2.35 10.24 4.29
N HIS A 102 -1.97 10.74 5.48
CA HIS A 102 -2.69 10.47 6.72
C HIS A 102 -4.07 11.11 6.81
N SER A 103 -4.31 12.18 6.06
CA SER A 103 -5.56 12.95 6.16
C SER A 103 -6.64 12.37 5.25
N SER A 104 -6.24 12.00 4.03
CA SER A 104 -7.12 11.47 2.99
C SER A 104 -7.13 9.94 2.94
N TRP A 105 -6.06 9.29 3.39
CA TRP A 105 -5.80 7.86 3.25
C TRP A 105 -5.76 7.38 1.79
N SER A 106 -5.42 8.26 0.86
CA SER A 106 -5.19 7.92 -0.55
C SER A 106 -3.70 7.74 -0.86
N THR A 107 -3.40 6.96 -1.90
CA THR A 107 -2.05 6.89 -2.45
C THR A 107 -1.75 8.21 -3.16
N VAL A 108 -0.79 8.97 -2.65
CA VAL A 108 -0.39 10.27 -3.24
C VAL A 108 0.85 10.16 -4.13
N HIS A 109 1.64 9.10 -3.97
CA HIS A 109 2.82 8.87 -4.78
C HIS A 109 3.16 7.39 -4.86
N ILE A 110 3.63 6.95 -6.03
CA ILE A 110 4.14 5.60 -6.28
C ILE A 110 5.55 5.74 -6.83
N GLN A 111 6.51 5.13 -6.16
CA GLN A 111 7.90 5.06 -6.58
C GLN A 111 8.24 3.62 -6.94
N HIS A 112 8.45 3.34 -8.22
CA HIS A 112 9.00 2.06 -8.66
C HIS A 112 10.46 1.95 -8.24
N ILE A 113 10.84 0.83 -7.63
CA ILE A 113 12.21 0.60 -7.17
C ILE A 113 12.99 -0.20 -8.21
N GLY A 114 12.45 -1.35 -8.63
CA GLY A 114 13.16 -2.25 -9.53
C GLY A 114 12.35 -3.46 -9.96
N GLU A 115 12.93 -4.18 -10.91
CA GLU A 115 12.45 -5.45 -11.45
C GLU A 115 13.40 -6.58 -11.03
N ASN A 116 12.86 -7.78 -10.85
CA ASN A 116 13.55 -8.96 -10.31
C ASN A 116 14.10 -8.76 -8.88
N GLU A 117 13.58 -7.76 -8.17
CA GLU A 117 13.89 -7.46 -6.77
C GLU A 117 12.64 -7.57 -5.89
N ARG A 118 12.86 -7.86 -4.60
CA ARG A 118 11.83 -7.81 -3.56
C ARG A 118 12.24 -6.84 -2.47
N ILE A 119 11.26 -6.09 -1.94
CA ILE A 119 11.43 -5.33 -0.71
C ILE A 119 11.39 -6.31 0.46
N HIS A 120 12.47 -6.36 1.25
CA HIS A 120 12.59 -7.18 2.45
C HIS A 120 12.39 -6.38 3.73
N SER A 121 12.78 -5.10 3.72
CA SER A 121 12.74 -4.23 4.90
C SER A 121 12.49 -2.77 4.54
N LEU A 122 11.81 -2.09 5.44
CA LEU A 122 11.70 -0.63 5.50
C LEU A 122 12.13 -0.19 6.89
N ALA A 123 12.91 0.87 6.98
CA ALA A 123 13.30 1.47 8.24
C ALA A 123 13.26 3.00 8.15
N LEU A 124 12.95 3.63 9.27
CA LEU A 124 13.15 5.07 9.43
C LEU A 124 14.53 5.30 10.02
N TYR A 125 15.31 6.15 9.37
CA TYR A 125 16.61 6.58 9.87
C TYR A 125 16.58 8.08 10.09
N ARG A 126 17.00 8.54 11.26
CA ARG A 126 17.22 9.97 11.51
C ARG A 126 18.69 10.30 11.33
N THR A 127 18.97 11.29 10.49
CA THR A 127 20.32 11.80 10.27
C THR A 127 20.79 12.64 11.47
N PRO A 128 22.10 12.96 11.58
CA PRO A 128 22.61 13.89 12.58
C PRO A 128 22.01 15.31 12.48
N ASP A 129 21.52 15.70 11.31
CA ASP A 129 20.87 16.99 11.04
C ASP A 129 19.35 16.94 11.32
N ASP A 130 18.88 15.89 12.00
CA ASP A 130 17.48 15.63 12.36
C ASP A 130 16.53 15.47 11.16
N GLU A 131 17.06 15.09 10.01
CA GLU A 131 16.27 14.71 8.85
C GLU A 131 15.84 13.23 8.98
N ALA A 132 14.55 12.96 8.84
CA ALA A 132 14.03 11.60 8.78
C ALA A 132 14.04 11.08 7.35
N LEU A 133 14.71 9.95 7.13
CA LEU A 133 14.84 9.27 5.85
C LEU A 133 14.19 7.89 5.91
N VAL A 134 13.67 7.45 4.77
CA VAL A 134 13.17 6.08 4.59
C VAL A 134 14.26 5.25 3.93
N CYS A 135 14.78 4.28 4.64
CA CYS A 135 15.72 3.30 4.12
C CYS A 135 14.94 2.08 3.61
N VAL A 136 15.27 1.63 2.40
CA VAL A 136 14.64 0.48 1.76
C VAL A 136 15.69 -0.58 1.49
N GLY A 137 15.52 -1.76 2.09
CA GLY A 137 16.36 -2.91 1.82
C GLY A 137 15.71 -3.80 0.77
N THR A 138 16.24 -3.79 -0.46
CA THR A 138 15.86 -4.70 -1.54
C THR A 138 16.90 -5.81 -1.72
N GLY A 139 16.49 -6.89 -2.37
CA GLY A 139 17.35 -7.98 -2.75
C GLY A 139 16.77 -8.73 -3.96
N PRO A 140 17.61 -9.45 -4.71
CA PRO A 140 17.14 -10.23 -5.84
C PRO A 140 16.17 -11.30 -5.36
N GLU A 141 15.18 -11.62 -6.17
CA GLU A 141 14.37 -12.79 -5.92
C GLU A 141 15.23 -14.06 -6.08
N LEU A 142 15.46 -14.77 -4.97
CA LEU A 142 16.12 -16.06 -5.00
C LEU A 142 15.15 -17.12 -5.56
N THR A 143 14.96 -17.12 -6.88
CA THR A 143 14.38 -18.26 -7.59
C THR A 143 15.44 -19.37 -7.73
N GLY A 144 15.72 -20.05 -6.63
CA GLY A 144 16.34 -21.37 -6.69
C GLY A 144 15.26 -22.43 -6.84
N PRO A 145 15.39 -23.42 -7.74
CA PRO A 145 14.52 -24.58 -7.69
C PRO A 145 14.81 -25.32 -6.38
N TYR A 146 13.94 -25.16 -5.37
CA TYR A 146 13.77 -26.23 -4.39
C TYR A 146 13.06 -27.38 -5.12
N LYS A 147 13.84 -28.15 -5.89
CA LYS A 147 13.48 -29.55 -6.11
C LYS A 147 13.60 -30.21 -4.74
N SER A 148 12.49 -30.30 -4.02
CA SER A 148 12.34 -31.31 -3.00
C SER A 148 12.37 -32.65 -3.72
N ASP A 149 13.53 -33.29 -3.77
CA ASP A 149 13.60 -34.71 -4.10
C ASP A 149 12.93 -35.48 -2.95
N HIS A 150 11.66 -35.80 -3.14
CA HIS A 150 10.90 -36.77 -2.35
C HIS A 150 10.21 -37.74 -3.30
#